data_AF-A0A3P3U0Z3-F1
#
_entry.id   AF-A0A3P3U0Z3-F1
#
_cell.length_a   1.000
_cell.length_b   1.000
_cell.length_c   1.000
_cell.angle_alpha   90.00
_cell.angle_beta   90.00
_cell.angle_gamma   90.00
#
_symmetry.space_group_name_H-M   'P 1'
#
loop_
_entity.id
_entity.type
_entity.pdbx_description
1 polymer ?
#
loop_
_entity_poly.entity_id
_entity_poly.type
_entity_poly.pdbx_seq_one_letter_code
_entity_poly.pdbx_strand_id
1 'polypeptide(L)'
;MFPDDGQEPLYNTVDAALWYVHAVYEYLKHTGGEADYRFIREAVYPELKRNRRRLPQRNRFFDRDDEDGLIHAGGGLDQVTWMDVRVGDWGVMARHGKPVEINALWYNALCIMARLAERFGETGPYDELARKVCDSFRQRFWNEAAACLYDVIDVPREEGGKSDNGSIRPNQIRAVSLPFTMLSPEQEAAGAAVFRKPGVWGKYLRAYTEDVLPHLRNLRGKE
;
A
#
# COMPACT_ATOMS: atom_id res chain seq x y z
N MET A 1 6.74 7.22 12.02
CA MET A 1 8.15 7.35 12.45
C MET A 1 8.19 7.34 13.97
N PHE A 2 9.04 6.50 14.58
CA PHE A 2 9.27 6.51 16.03
C PHE A 2 10.46 7.44 16.32
N PRO A 3 10.30 8.52 17.10
CA PRO A 3 11.40 9.40 17.42
C PRO A 3 12.33 8.73 18.43
N ASP A 4 13.64 8.76 18.17
CA ASP A 4 14.65 8.25 19.10
C ASP A 4 14.75 9.10 20.39
N ASP A 5 14.14 10.29 20.41
CA ASP A 5 14.18 11.26 21.51
C ASP A 5 12.92 11.26 22.39
N GLY A 6 12.02 10.28 22.22
CA GLY A 6 10.82 10.14 23.06
C GLY A 6 9.69 11.12 22.73
N GLN A 7 9.76 11.84 21.60
CA GLN A 7 8.64 12.63 21.10
C GLN A 7 7.45 11.77 20.67
N GLU A 8 6.29 12.41 20.48
CA GLU A 8 5.10 11.72 20.01
C GLU A 8 5.36 11.02 18.66
N PRO A 9 5.01 9.72 18.52
CA PRO A 9 5.16 9.02 17.27
C PRO A 9 4.41 9.70 16.13
N LEU A 10 5.07 9.87 14.99
CA LEU A 10 4.41 10.32 13.77
C LEU A 10 3.61 9.15 13.19
N TYR A 11 2.28 9.26 13.19
CA TYR A 11 1.36 8.33 12.56
C TYR A 11 1.18 8.64 11.06
N ASN A 12 2.28 8.67 10.32
CA ASN A 12 2.35 9.14 8.93
C ASN A 12 2.42 8.01 7.89
N THR A 13 2.25 6.75 8.28
CA THR A 13 2.42 5.58 7.40
C THR A 13 1.09 4.89 7.15
N VAL A 14 0.65 4.83 5.90
CA VAL A 14 -0.62 4.18 5.53
C VAL A 14 -0.50 2.65 5.52
N ASP A 15 0.69 2.12 5.26
CA ASP A 15 0.96 0.68 5.15
C ASP A 15 1.01 -0.06 6.48
N ALA A 16 1.54 0.54 7.55
CA ALA A 16 1.76 -0.13 8.83
C ALA A 16 0.48 -0.77 9.40
N ALA A 17 -0.64 -0.04 9.37
CA ALA A 17 -1.91 -0.56 9.85
C ALA A 17 -2.47 -1.70 8.98
N LEU A 18 -2.25 -1.63 7.66
CA LEU A 18 -2.67 -2.68 6.73
C LEU A 18 -1.83 -3.95 6.90
N TRP A 19 -0.52 -3.79 7.12
CA TRP A 19 0.37 -4.91 7.46
C TRP A 19 0.01 -5.57 8.79
N TYR A 20 -0.45 -4.80 9.78
CA TYR A 20 -0.91 -5.39 11.04
C TYR A 20 -2.14 -6.30 10.84
N VAL A 21 -3.09 -5.90 9.99
CA VAL A 21 -4.23 -6.78 9.62
C VAL A 21 -3.74 -8.05 8.93
N HIS A 22 -2.78 -7.93 8.01
CA HIS A 22 -2.16 -9.09 7.36
C HIS A 22 -1.45 -10.01 8.36
N ALA A 23 -0.69 -9.47 9.31
CA ALA A 23 0.00 -10.25 10.34
C ALA A 23 -0.97 -11.05 11.23
N VAL A 24 -2.13 -10.47 11.58
CA VAL A 24 -3.20 -11.18 12.30
C VAL A 24 -3.72 -12.37 11.49
N TYR A 25 -3.88 -12.21 10.18
CA TYR A 25 -4.31 -13.29 9.30
C TYR A 25 -3.27 -14.42 9.22
N GLU A 26 -2.00 -14.09 9.02
CA GLU A 26 -0.93 -15.11 8.99
C GLU A 26 -0.75 -15.81 10.35
N TYR A 27 -0.91 -15.08 11.47
CA TYR A 27 -0.93 -15.67 12.81
C TYR A 27 -2.03 -16.73 12.93
N LEU A 28 -3.28 -16.38 12.60
CA LEU A 28 -4.40 -17.31 12.68
C LEU A 28 -4.29 -18.47 11.69
N LYS A 29 -3.67 -18.26 10.53
CA LYS A 29 -3.40 -19.34 9.57
C LYS A 29 -2.37 -20.34 10.11
N HIS A 30 -1.44 -19.89 10.94
CA HIS A 30 -0.40 -20.74 11.52
C HIS A 30 -0.87 -21.47 12.79
N THR A 31 -1.62 -20.79 13.67
CA THR A 31 -2.07 -21.37 14.95
C THR A 31 -3.50 -21.93 14.88
N GLY A 32 -4.45 -21.10 14.45
CA GLY A 32 -5.81 -21.50 14.06
C GLY A 32 -6.71 -22.08 15.15
N GLY A 33 -6.26 -22.11 16.41
CA GLY A 33 -7.01 -22.70 17.51
C GLY A 33 -8.15 -21.81 18.01
N GLU A 34 -9.13 -22.40 18.70
CA GLU A 34 -10.24 -21.62 19.31
C GLU A 34 -9.75 -20.61 20.36
N ALA A 35 -8.63 -20.91 21.04
CA ALA A 35 -8.01 -19.97 21.96
C ALA A 35 -7.45 -18.74 21.23
N ASP A 36 -6.85 -18.94 20.04
CA ASP A 36 -6.32 -17.87 19.20
C ASP A 36 -7.44 -16.99 18.64
N TYR A 37 -8.50 -17.60 18.13
CA TYR A 37 -9.68 -16.87 17.67
C TYR A 37 -10.33 -16.07 18.80
N ARG A 38 -10.36 -16.61 20.02
CA ARG A 38 -10.84 -15.88 21.21
C ARG A 38 -9.95 -14.69 21.55
N PHE A 39 -8.64 -14.88 21.60
CA PHE A 39 -7.67 -13.80 21.81
C PHE A 39 -7.83 -12.69 20.77
N ILE A 40 -7.91 -13.05 19.47
CA ILE A 40 -8.12 -12.06 18.41
C ILE A 40 -9.46 -11.35 18.58
N ARG A 41 -10.54 -12.06 18.88
CA ARG A 41 -11.87 -11.46 19.08
C ARG A 41 -11.89 -10.44 20.22
N GLU A 42 -11.24 -10.75 21.33
CA GLU A 42 -11.30 -9.97 22.56
C GLU A 42 -10.29 -8.82 22.59
N ALA A 43 -9.04 -9.07 22.18
CA ALA A 43 -7.94 -8.12 22.35
C ALA A 43 -7.58 -7.33 21.09
N VAL A 44 -7.76 -7.91 19.89
CA VAL A 44 -7.21 -7.34 18.64
C VAL A 44 -8.30 -6.79 17.72
N TYR A 45 -9.36 -7.54 17.50
CA TYR A 45 -10.43 -7.20 16.57
C TYR A 45 -11.16 -5.87 16.90
N PRO A 46 -11.39 -5.49 18.18
CA PRO A 46 -11.94 -4.18 18.50
C PRO A 46 -11.04 -3.02 18.01
N GLU A 47 -9.72 -3.20 18.12
CA GLU A 47 -8.72 -2.24 17.67
C GLU A 47 -8.66 -2.16 16.14
N LEU A 48 -8.73 -3.30 15.45
CA LEU A 48 -8.84 -3.32 13.99
C LEU A 48 -10.10 -2.59 13.50
N LYS A 49 -11.24 -2.80 14.17
CA LYS A 49 -12.49 -2.07 13.87
C LYS A 49 -12.35 -0.57 14.13
N ARG A 50 -11.69 -0.16 15.22
CA ARG A 50 -11.45 1.25 15.54
C ARG A 50 -10.53 1.91 14.52
N ASN A 51 -9.44 1.25 14.16
CA ASN A 51 -8.52 1.70 13.12
C ASN A 51 -9.24 1.80 11.78
N ARG A 52 -10.14 0.87 11.44
CA ARG A 52 -10.95 0.92 10.22
C ARG A 52 -12.05 2.00 10.22
N ARG A 53 -12.40 2.61 11.36
CA ARG A 53 -13.19 3.87 11.34
C ARG A 53 -12.31 5.08 11.05
N ARG A 54 -11.00 5.00 11.33
CA ARG A 54 -10.03 6.09 11.16
C ARG A 54 -9.22 6.01 9.85
N LEU A 55 -9.00 4.81 9.31
CA LEU A 55 -8.25 4.53 8.08
C LEU A 55 -8.97 5.00 6.79
N PRO A 56 -10.31 4.96 6.70
CA PRO A 56 -11.06 5.55 5.58
C PRO A 56 -11.65 6.93 5.91
N GLN A 57 -11.36 7.50 7.09
CA GLN A 57 -11.66 8.91 7.35
C GLN A 57 -10.45 9.72 6.91
N ARG A 58 -10.65 10.57 5.91
CA ARG A 58 -9.66 11.53 5.42
C ARG A 58 -8.82 12.06 6.58
N ASN A 59 -7.54 11.71 6.57
CA ASN A 59 -6.57 12.39 7.42
C ASN A 59 -5.62 13.18 6.53
N ARG A 60 -4.67 13.87 7.15
CA ARG A 60 -3.70 14.71 6.42
C ARG A 60 -2.90 13.94 5.36
N PHE A 61 -2.68 12.64 5.58
CA PHE A 61 -1.73 11.81 4.85
C PHE A 61 -2.35 10.87 3.84
N PHE A 62 -3.60 10.45 4.03
CA PHE A 62 -4.31 9.57 3.10
C PHE A 62 -5.82 9.73 3.20
N ASP A 63 -6.49 9.40 2.10
CA ASP A 63 -7.93 9.46 1.95
C ASP A 63 -8.44 8.26 1.16
N ARG A 64 -9.65 7.80 1.47
CA ARG A 64 -10.34 6.79 0.66
C ARG A 64 -11.27 7.53 -0.28
N ASP A 65 -11.04 7.39 -1.57
CA ASP A 65 -11.91 7.94 -2.60
C ASP A 65 -13.27 7.23 -2.56
N ASP A 66 -14.34 7.99 -2.34
CA ASP A 66 -15.68 7.44 -2.23
C ASP A 66 -16.24 6.97 -3.57
N GLU A 67 -15.71 7.43 -4.71
CA GLU A 67 -16.17 7.04 -6.04
C GLU A 67 -15.66 5.65 -6.43
N ASP A 68 -14.40 5.34 -6.14
CA ASP A 68 -13.76 4.08 -6.55
C ASP A 68 -13.32 3.18 -5.39
N GLY A 69 -13.38 3.67 -4.15
CA GLY A 69 -13.03 2.93 -2.93
C GLY A 69 -11.52 2.81 -2.67
N LEU A 70 -10.68 3.34 -3.57
CA LEU A 70 -9.23 3.24 -3.51
C LEU A 70 -8.64 4.25 -2.53
N ILE A 71 -7.48 3.91 -1.97
CA ILE A 71 -6.71 4.75 -1.06
C ILE A 71 -5.79 5.65 -1.87
N HIS A 72 -6.05 6.96 -1.78
CA HIS A 72 -5.11 8.01 -2.14
C HIS A 72 -4.18 8.28 -0.96
N ALA A 73 -2.88 8.34 -1.22
CA ALA A 73 -1.84 8.51 -0.22
C ALA A 73 -0.88 9.65 -0.61
N GLY A 74 -0.55 10.49 0.36
CA GLY A 74 0.38 11.59 0.23
C GLY A 74 -0.21 12.85 -0.41
N GLY A 75 0.61 13.90 -0.39
CA GLY A 75 0.30 15.21 -0.95
C GLY A 75 1.32 16.24 -0.44
N GLY A 76 1.55 17.31 -1.21
CA GLY A 76 2.52 18.34 -0.84
C GLY A 76 3.92 17.78 -0.64
N LEU A 77 4.44 17.84 0.59
CA LEU A 77 5.75 17.30 0.95
C LEU A 77 5.67 15.91 1.61
N ASP A 78 4.48 15.35 1.85
CA ASP A 78 4.33 14.16 2.69
C ASP A 78 4.82 12.88 1.98
N GLN A 79 5.60 12.04 2.68
CA GLN A 79 6.01 10.70 2.23
C GLN A 79 5.41 9.66 3.18
N VAL A 80 4.48 8.85 2.68
CA VAL A 80 3.57 8.07 3.53
C VAL A 80 3.56 6.56 3.21
N THR A 81 4.38 6.14 2.25
CA THR A 81 4.62 4.74 1.87
C THR A 81 6.01 4.32 2.33
N TRP A 82 6.27 3.02 2.53
CA TRP A 82 7.59 2.49 2.90
C TRP A 82 8.80 2.99 2.06
N MET A 83 8.59 3.49 0.85
CA MET A 83 9.63 4.17 0.06
C MET A 83 9.72 5.66 0.46
N ASP A 84 9.93 5.97 1.74
CA ASP A 84 9.84 7.32 2.33
C ASP A 84 11.18 8.07 2.40
N VAL A 85 12.18 7.68 1.61
CA VAL A 85 13.50 8.33 1.59
C VAL A 85 13.39 9.79 1.13
N ARG A 86 13.99 10.71 1.92
CA ARG A 86 14.04 12.15 1.66
C ARG A 86 15.47 12.66 1.72
N VAL A 87 15.76 13.67 0.91
CA VAL A 87 17.02 14.43 0.95
C VAL A 87 16.66 15.90 1.20
N GLY A 88 16.78 16.36 2.45
CA GLY A 88 16.23 17.65 2.86
C GLY A 88 14.70 17.69 2.66
N ASP A 89 14.19 18.76 2.06
CA ASP A 89 12.77 18.88 1.70
C ASP A 89 12.37 18.11 0.44
N TRP A 90 13.35 17.55 -0.29
CA TRP A 90 13.11 16.87 -1.55
C TRP A 90 12.72 15.40 -1.35
N GLY A 91 11.48 15.07 -1.71
CA GLY A 91 10.95 13.72 -1.76
C GLY A 91 11.32 13.02 -3.07
N VAL A 92 12.53 12.47 -3.13
CA VAL A 92 13.15 11.91 -4.35
C VAL A 92 12.29 10.84 -5.04
N MET A 93 11.50 10.11 -4.25
CA MET A 93 10.67 8.99 -4.72
C MET A 93 9.22 9.16 -4.30
N ALA A 94 8.68 10.39 -4.37
CA ALA A 94 7.29 10.66 -4.02
C ALA A 94 6.31 9.75 -4.78
N ARG A 95 5.40 9.12 -4.05
CA ARG A 95 4.35 8.24 -4.58
C ARG A 95 2.97 8.77 -4.22
N HIS A 96 2.77 10.07 -4.48
CA HIS A 96 1.49 10.73 -4.31
C HIS A 96 0.51 10.25 -5.37
N GLY A 97 -0.75 10.05 -4.99
CA GLY A 97 -1.76 9.42 -5.84
C GLY A 97 -2.29 8.17 -5.14
N LYS A 98 -2.57 7.11 -5.90
CA LYS A 98 -3.02 5.82 -5.37
C LYS A 98 -1.94 4.75 -5.61
N PRO A 99 -1.06 4.49 -4.63
CA PRO A 99 0.02 3.50 -4.78
C PRO A 99 -0.52 2.08 -4.88
N VAL A 100 0.11 1.25 -5.72
CA VAL A 100 -0.37 -0.09 -6.05
C VAL A 100 -0.41 -1.04 -4.85
N GLU A 101 0.64 -1.07 -4.03
CA GLU A 101 0.74 -1.99 -2.90
C GLU A 101 -0.14 -1.57 -1.73
N ILE A 102 -0.39 -0.25 -1.57
CA ILE A 102 -1.32 0.25 -0.55
C ILE A 102 -2.74 -0.21 -0.87
N ASN A 103 -3.13 -0.11 -2.14
CA ASN A 103 -4.47 -0.52 -2.57
C ASN A 103 -4.64 -2.04 -2.57
N ALA A 104 -3.60 -2.81 -2.90
CA ALA A 104 -3.62 -4.27 -2.75
C ALA A 104 -3.71 -4.70 -1.27
N LEU A 105 -2.92 -4.06 -0.38
CA LEU A 105 -2.99 -4.28 1.06
C LEU A 105 -4.35 -3.89 1.64
N TRP A 106 -4.97 -2.82 1.12
CA TRP A 106 -6.29 -2.38 1.52
C TRP A 106 -7.36 -3.39 1.17
N TYR A 107 -7.40 -3.86 -0.08
CA TYR A 107 -8.29 -4.96 -0.49
C TYR A 107 -8.09 -6.19 0.40
N ASN A 108 -6.84 -6.60 0.58
CA ASN A 108 -6.49 -7.75 1.42
C ASN A 108 -7.00 -7.59 2.86
N ALA A 109 -6.84 -6.40 3.45
CA ALA A 109 -7.36 -6.09 4.77
C ALA A 109 -8.90 -6.17 4.83
N LEU A 110 -9.61 -5.68 3.81
CA LEU A 110 -11.07 -5.80 3.73
C LEU A 110 -11.52 -7.26 3.69
N CYS A 111 -10.87 -8.10 2.89
CA CYS A 111 -11.15 -9.54 2.83
C CYS A 111 -10.90 -10.25 4.16
N ILE A 112 -9.81 -9.90 4.86
CA ILE A 112 -9.52 -10.44 6.20
C ILE A 112 -10.59 -10.01 7.20
N MET A 113 -10.97 -8.73 7.19
CA MET A 113 -12.00 -8.21 8.09
C MET A 113 -13.37 -8.82 7.82
N ALA A 114 -13.73 -9.09 6.55
CA ALA A 114 -14.94 -9.82 6.19
C ALA A 114 -14.95 -11.24 6.80
N ARG A 115 -13.85 -11.98 6.64
CA ARG A 115 -13.71 -13.34 7.22
C ARG A 115 -13.78 -13.35 8.74
N LEU A 116 -13.15 -12.37 9.40
CA LEU A 116 -13.21 -12.24 10.86
C LEU A 116 -14.64 -11.89 11.32
N ALA A 117 -15.32 -10.99 10.62
CA ALA A 117 -16.70 -10.63 10.91
C ALA A 117 -17.62 -11.86 10.80
N GLU A 118 -17.54 -12.61 9.70
CA GLU A 118 -18.28 -13.86 9.51
C GLU A 118 -17.98 -14.87 10.64
N ARG A 119 -16.69 -15.10 10.94
CA ARG A 119 -16.26 -16.01 12.00
C ARG A 119 -16.81 -15.65 13.37
N PHE A 120 -16.95 -14.36 13.67
CA PHE A 120 -17.45 -13.87 14.95
C PHE A 120 -18.96 -13.61 14.96
N GLY A 121 -19.67 -13.91 13.86
CA GLY A 121 -21.12 -13.70 13.73
C GLY A 121 -21.51 -12.22 13.66
N GLU A 122 -20.62 -11.34 13.18
CA GLU A 122 -20.87 -9.92 12.97
C GLU A 122 -21.12 -9.62 11.48
N THR A 123 -21.92 -8.59 11.21
CA THR A 123 -22.04 -8.01 9.87
C THR A 123 -21.19 -6.75 9.75
N GLY A 124 -20.64 -6.50 8.55
CA GLY A 124 -19.90 -5.29 8.26
C GLY A 124 -19.87 -5.02 6.76
N PRO A 125 -19.62 -3.77 6.32
CA PRO A 125 -19.62 -3.41 4.90
C PRO A 125 -18.31 -3.81 4.20
N TYR A 126 -17.61 -4.82 4.73
CA TYR A 126 -16.28 -5.22 4.25
C TYR A 126 -16.37 -5.84 2.86
N ASP A 127 -17.32 -6.76 2.64
CA ASP A 127 -17.47 -7.44 1.36
C ASP A 127 -17.88 -6.49 0.23
N GLU A 128 -18.80 -5.57 0.51
CA GLU A 128 -19.25 -4.58 -0.47
C GLU A 128 -18.10 -3.66 -0.89
N LEU A 129 -17.36 -3.14 0.09
CA LEU A 129 -16.21 -2.28 -0.21
C LEU A 129 -15.08 -3.06 -0.87
N ALA A 130 -14.84 -4.32 -0.48
CA ALA A 130 -13.84 -5.17 -1.12
C ALA A 130 -14.17 -5.41 -2.60
N ARG A 131 -15.45 -5.66 -2.94
CA ARG A 131 -15.89 -5.77 -4.35
C ARG A 131 -15.62 -4.50 -5.13
N LYS A 132 -16.02 -3.35 -4.58
CA LYS A 132 -15.77 -2.04 -5.21
C LYS A 132 -14.29 -1.80 -5.48
N VAL A 133 -13.44 -2.02 -4.46
CA VAL A 133 -11.98 -1.89 -4.58
C VAL A 133 -11.43 -2.86 -5.62
N CYS A 134 -11.91 -4.10 -5.65
CA CYS A 134 -11.49 -5.11 -6.62
C CYS A 134 -11.75 -4.65 -8.06
N ASP A 135 -12.98 -4.21 -8.34
CA ASP A 135 -13.39 -3.78 -9.68
C ASP A 135 -12.61 -2.54 -10.13
N SER A 136 -12.51 -1.53 -9.26
CA SER A 136 -11.72 -0.32 -9.52
C SER A 136 -10.24 -0.63 -9.74
N PHE A 137 -9.67 -1.53 -8.94
CA PHE A 137 -8.26 -1.89 -9.05
C PHE A 137 -7.97 -2.56 -10.40
N ARG A 138 -8.79 -3.54 -10.78
CA ARG A 138 -8.69 -4.23 -12.07
C ARG A 138 -8.79 -3.27 -13.25
N GLN A 139 -9.71 -2.31 -13.17
CA GLN A 139 -9.93 -1.33 -14.23
C GLN A 139 -8.78 -0.32 -14.36
N ARG A 140 -8.17 0.09 -13.25
CA ARG A 140 -7.25 1.24 -13.23
C ARG A 140 -5.77 0.88 -13.18
N PHE A 141 -5.38 -0.20 -12.52
CA PHE A 141 -3.96 -0.50 -12.28
C PHE A 141 -3.29 -1.35 -13.35
N TRP A 142 -4.04 -2.10 -14.16
CA TRP A 142 -3.43 -2.94 -15.19
C TRP A 142 -2.93 -2.09 -16.37
N ASN A 143 -1.63 -2.15 -16.64
CA ASN A 143 -1.00 -1.52 -17.79
C ASN A 143 -0.82 -2.56 -18.90
N GLU A 144 -1.74 -2.57 -19.86
CA GLU A 144 -1.73 -3.49 -21.00
C GLU A 144 -0.44 -3.39 -21.83
N ALA A 145 0.07 -2.17 -22.06
CA ALA A 145 1.24 -1.96 -22.90
C ALA A 145 2.52 -2.54 -22.27
N ALA A 146 2.62 -2.50 -20.94
CA ALA A 146 3.76 -3.05 -20.20
C ALA A 146 3.54 -4.50 -19.74
N ALA A 147 2.30 -5.01 -19.84
CA ALA A 147 1.84 -6.27 -19.27
C ALA A 147 2.19 -6.42 -17.78
N CYS A 148 1.98 -5.34 -17.01
CA CYS A 148 2.24 -5.28 -15.57
C CYS A 148 1.35 -4.23 -14.89
N LEU A 149 1.49 -4.01 -13.59
CA LEU A 149 0.75 -2.95 -12.88
C LEU A 149 1.44 -1.59 -13.02
N TYR A 150 0.65 -0.52 -13.08
CA TYR A 150 1.11 0.84 -12.75
C TYR A 150 1.61 0.87 -11.29
N ASP A 151 2.68 1.62 -11.00
CA ASP A 151 3.20 1.76 -9.63
C ASP A 151 2.32 2.66 -8.77
N VAL A 152 1.80 3.73 -9.37
CA VAL A 152 0.90 4.70 -8.76
C VAL A 152 -0.04 5.22 -9.85
N ILE A 153 -1.34 5.27 -9.59
CA ILE A 153 -2.31 5.94 -10.48
C ILE A 153 -2.73 7.29 -9.89
N ASP A 154 -3.35 8.15 -10.70
CA ASP A 154 -3.88 9.43 -10.25
C ASP A 154 -2.82 10.39 -9.64
N VAL A 155 -1.56 10.29 -10.10
CA VAL A 155 -0.45 11.13 -9.64
C VAL A 155 -0.72 12.60 -10.03
N PRO A 156 -0.77 13.55 -9.08
CA PRO A 156 -0.97 14.96 -9.38
C PRO A 156 0.14 15.55 -10.26
N ARG A 157 -0.23 16.43 -11.20
CA ARG A 157 0.73 17.16 -12.05
C ARG A 157 0.82 18.63 -11.66
N GLU A 158 2.00 19.23 -11.83
CA GLU A 158 2.23 20.67 -11.56
C GLU A 158 1.36 21.57 -12.44
N GLU A 159 1.17 21.20 -13.71
CA GLU A 159 0.34 21.92 -14.67
C GLU A 159 -1.18 21.73 -14.46
N GLY A 160 -1.57 20.97 -13.43
CA GLY A 160 -2.94 20.54 -13.18
C GLY A 160 -3.29 19.19 -13.80
N GLY A 161 -4.33 18.55 -13.26
CA GLY A 161 -4.74 17.20 -13.66
C GLY A 161 -3.95 16.09 -12.96
N LYS A 162 -4.13 14.86 -13.47
CA LYS A 162 -3.57 13.63 -12.90
C LYS A 162 -3.00 12.74 -13.99
N SER A 163 -2.06 11.87 -13.65
CA SER A 163 -1.59 10.81 -14.56
C SER A 163 -1.13 9.55 -13.85
N ASP A 164 -1.04 8.46 -14.61
CA ASP A 164 -0.60 7.18 -14.08
C ASP A 164 0.90 6.97 -14.31
N ASN A 165 1.59 6.49 -13.27
CA ASN A 165 3.02 6.23 -13.28
C ASN A 165 3.29 4.75 -13.58
N GLY A 166 3.77 4.48 -14.80
CA GLY A 166 4.12 3.13 -15.27
C GLY A 166 5.52 2.64 -14.91
N SER A 167 6.22 3.29 -13.97
CA SER A 167 7.55 2.87 -13.55
C SER A 167 7.51 1.44 -12.98
N ILE A 168 8.35 0.54 -13.49
CA ILE A 168 8.42 -0.83 -12.98
C ILE A 168 9.20 -0.81 -11.66
N ARG A 169 8.49 -0.94 -10.54
CA ARG A 169 9.05 -1.01 -9.18
C ARG A 169 8.60 -2.27 -8.44
N PRO A 170 9.37 -2.79 -7.46
CA PRO A 170 9.02 -4.00 -6.70
C PRO A 170 7.68 -3.96 -5.95
N ASN A 171 7.03 -2.80 -5.83
CA ASN A 171 5.74 -2.66 -5.16
C ASN A 171 4.65 -3.56 -5.74
N GLN A 172 4.65 -3.81 -7.06
CA GLN A 172 3.70 -4.76 -7.65
C GLN A 172 3.93 -6.21 -7.21
N ILE A 173 5.17 -6.59 -6.83
CA ILE A 173 5.45 -7.92 -6.27
C ILE A 173 4.69 -8.09 -4.96
N ARG A 174 4.62 -7.03 -4.13
CA ARG A 174 3.81 -7.05 -2.90
C ARG A 174 2.33 -7.23 -3.22
N ALA A 175 1.83 -6.57 -4.27
CA ALA A 175 0.43 -6.70 -4.65
C ALA A 175 0.05 -8.14 -5.04
N VAL A 176 0.93 -8.86 -5.74
CA VAL A 176 0.69 -10.27 -6.15
C VAL A 176 1.09 -11.31 -5.10
N SER A 177 1.70 -10.92 -3.98
CA SER A 177 2.12 -11.86 -2.93
C SER A 177 1.12 -12.02 -1.78
N LEU A 178 0.03 -11.24 -1.78
CA LEU A 178 -0.96 -11.24 -0.71
C LEU A 178 -1.93 -12.42 -0.85
N PRO A 179 -2.48 -12.92 0.27
CA PRO A 179 -3.39 -14.08 0.26
C PRO A 179 -4.72 -13.80 -0.44
N PHE A 180 -5.13 -12.53 -0.51
CA PHE A 180 -6.28 -12.08 -1.30
C PHE A 180 -5.81 -11.12 -2.38
N THR A 181 -6.18 -11.46 -3.62
CA THR A 181 -5.76 -10.73 -4.83
C THR A 181 -6.96 -10.37 -5.68
N MET A 182 -6.88 -9.20 -6.30
CA MET A 182 -7.84 -8.76 -7.30
C MET A 182 -7.45 -9.32 -8.67
N LEU A 183 -6.23 -9.78 -8.89
CA LEU A 183 -5.73 -10.08 -10.24
C LEU A 183 -6.14 -11.48 -10.70
N SER A 184 -6.23 -11.68 -12.02
CA SER A 184 -6.34 -13.04 -12.56
C SER A 184 -5.00 -13.77 -12.42
N PRO A 185 -4.98 -15.12 -12.39
CA PRO A 185 -3.73 -15.89 -12.34
C PRO A 185 -2.75 -15.51 -13.46
N GLU A 186 -3.25 -15.18 -14.64
CA GLU A 186 -2.44 -14.73 -15.79
C GLU A 186 -1.81 -13.36 -15.52
N GLN A 187 -2.58 -12.42 -14.96
CA GLN A 187 -2.08 -11.09 -14.59
C GLN A 187 -1.03 -11.16 -13.47
N GLU A 188 -1.23 -12.03 -12.47
CA GLU A 188 -0.24 -12.25 -11.42
C GLU A 188 1.06 -12.82 -11.97
N ALA A 189 0.97 -13.84 -12.82
CA ALA A 189 2.11 -14.45 -13.47
C ALA A 189 2.87 -13.43 -14.35
N ALA A 190 2.14 -12.63 -15.13
CA ALA A 190 2.71 -11.59 -15.99
C ALA A 190 3.38 -10.47 -15.17
N GLY A 191 2.72 -9.96 -14.14
CA GLY A 191 3.26 -8.95 -13.22
C GLY A 191 4.53 -9.42 -12.51
N ALA A 192 4.58 -10.68 -12.07
CA ALA A 192 5.80 -11.26 -11.50
C ALA A 192 6.90 -11.48 -12.55
N ALA A 193 6.53 -11.91 -13.76
CA ALA A 193 7.48 -12.20 -14.83
C ALA A 193 8.20 -10.95 -15.34
N VAL A 194 7.64 -9.74 -15.17
CA VAL A 194 8.30 -8.50 -15.60
C VAL A 194 9.69 -8.33 -14.98
N PHE A 195 9.89 -8.77 -13.73
CA PHE A 195 11.18 -8.68 -13.02
C PHE A 195 12.20 -9.73 -13.46
N ARG A 196 11.80 -10.71 -14.27
CA ARG A 196 12.73 -11.67 -14.88
C ARG A 196 13.32 -11.13 -16.20
N LYS A 197 12.75 -10.06 -16.76
CA LYS A 197 13.24 -9.44 -18.00
C LYS A 197 14.62 -8.79 -17.77
N PRO A 198 15.61 -9.03 -18.65
CA PRO A 198 16.92 -8.40 -18.54
C PRO A 198 16.84 -6.87 -18.44
N GLY A 199 17.63 -6.29 -17.54
CA GLY A 199 17.75 -4.84 -17.39
C GLY A 199 16.65 -4.14 -16.58
N VAL A 200 15.59 -4.84 -16.13
CA VAL A 200 14.56 -4.25 -15.24
C VAL A 200 15.15 -3.83 -13.90
N TRP A 201 15.89 -4.74 -13.24
CA TRP A 201 16.60 -4.42 -12.01
C TRP A 201 17.65 -3.32 -12.22
N GLY A 202 18.34 -3.34 -13.36
CA GLY A 202 19.30 -2.29 -13.72
C GLY A 202 18.64 -0.91 -13.89
N LYS A 203 17.46 -0.82 -14.48
CA LYS A 203 16.69 0.43 -14.60
C LYS A 203 16.18 0.90 -13.23
N TYR A 204 15.66 -0.01 -12.40
CA TYR A 204 15.21 0.31 -11.05
C TYR A 204 16.36 0.85 -10.18
N LEU A 205 17.49 0.14 -10.16
CA LEU A 205 18.68 0.57 -9.42
C LEU A 205 19.23 1.89 -9.96
N ARG A 206 19.22 2.09 -11.29
CA ARG A 206 19.64 3.37 -11.90
C ARG A 206 18.79 4.55 -11.46
N ALA A 207 17.46 4.43 -11.47
CA ALA A 207 16.58 5.47 -10.92
C ALA A 207 16.93 5.77 -9.45
N TYR A 208 17.25 4.73 -8.67
CA TYR A 208 17.72 4.91 -7.30
C TYR A 208 19.11 5.56 -7.20
N THR A 209 20.02 5.28 -8.13
CA THR A 209 21.41 5.77 -8.05
C THR A 209 21.62 7.12 -8.72
N GLU A 210 20.98 7.39 -9.84
CA GLU A 210 21.19 8.62 -10.63
C GLU A 210 20.37 9.78 -10.06
N ASP A 211 19.16 9.51 -9.56
CA ASP A 211 18.31 10.56 -9.00
C ASP A 211 18.61 10.81 -7.50
N VAL A 212 18.97 9.77 -6.74
CA VAL A 212 19.16 9.87 -5.27
C VAL A 212 20.63 10.07 -4.87
N LEU A 213 21.59 9.32 -5.42
CA LEU A 213 22.99 9.35 -4.91
C LEU A 213 23.71 10.69 -5.09
N PRO A 214 23.55 11.46 -6.19
CA PRO A 214 24.20 12.76 -6.30
C PRO A 214 23.78 13.71 -5.18
N HIS A 215 22.52 13.61 -4.75
CA HIS A 215 21.96 14.45 -3.69
C HIS A 215 22.42 13.98 -2.30
N LEU A 216 22.56 12.67 -2.09
CA LEU A 216 23.17 12.11 -0.87
C LEU A 216 24.67 12.43 -0.72
N ARG A 217 25.41 12.54 -1.83
CA ARG A 217 26.83 12.95 -1.81
C ARG A 217 27.01 14.41 -1.42
N ASN A 218 26.12 15.30 -1.86
CA ASN A 218 26.14 16.72 -1.50
C ASN A 218 25.84 16.97 -0.01
N LEU A 219 25.13 16.06 0.67
CA LEU A 219 24.90 16.14 2.11
C LEU A 219 26.14 15.75 2.94
N ARG A 220 27.02 14.86 2.45
CA ARG A 220 28.26 14.47 3.15
C ARG A 220 29.42 15.45 2.98
N GLY A 221 29.29 16.44 2.10
CA GLY A 221 30.29 17.49 1.88
C GLY A 221 30.05 18.77 2.70
N LYS A 222 29.11 18.74 3.65
CA LYS A 222 28.71 19.89 4.48
C LYS A 222 28.86 19.63 5.99
N GLU A 223 29.78 18.74 6.38
CA GLU A 223 30.27 18.63 7.76
C GLU A 223 31.60 19.38 7.91
#